data_AF-A0A7I7R9W7-F1
#
_entry.id   AF-A0A7I7R9W7-F1
#
_cell.length_a   1.000
_cell.length_b   1.000
_cell.length_c   1.000
_cell.angle_alpha   90.00
_cell.angle_beta   90.00
_cell.angle_gamma   90.00
#
_symmetry.space_group_name_H-M   'P 1'
#
loop_
_entity.id
_entity.type
_entity.pdbx_description
1 polymer ?
#
loop_
_entity_poly.entity_id
_entity_poly.type
_entity_poly.pdbx_seq_one_letter_code
_entity_poly.pdbx_strand_id
1 'polypeptide(L)'
;MFGLEALMALIQQVSGTPYIVGGNTPAGTDCSGLASWVSNVASGRPAFSGRFHTANEESALLARGFRYGTAPNAVVVGWNSHHTAVTLPDGTPVASGEPGGVRIGGGGAYQSQFTHHMYLPMEAEALPEGAPVEFAAMVEPGPPPAEPMAEPMAFEPAPAPLDAPPFEVPPIEPPLEAPIDVPAGEAPPMDAPPLDEAPAQPGPAPADHEEPAPA
;
A
#
# COMPACT_ATOMS: atom_id res chain seq x y z
N MET A 1 13.87 8.91 -9.31
CA MET A 1 12.70 8.01 -9.27
C MET A 1 13.20 6.67 -8.76
N PHE A 2 12.54 6.02 -7.81
CA PHE A 2 12.92 4.66 -7.42
C PHE A 2 12.34 3.68 -8.43
N GLY A 3 13.11 2.68 -8.86
CA GLY A 3 12.69 1.69 -9.85
C GLY A 3 11.73 0.62 -9.33
N LEU A 4 11.35 -0.31 -10.20
CA LEU A 4 10.50 -1.47 -9.88
C LEU A 4 11.05 -2.28 -8.69
N GLU A 5 12.37 -2.44 -8.57
CA GLU A 5 12.99 -3.21 -7.50
C GLU A 5 12.64 -2.70 -6.10
N ALA A 6 12.66 -1.38 -5.90
CA ALA A 6 12.32 -0.78 -4.62
C ALA A 6 10.84 -1.00 -4.25
N LEU A 7 9.95 -0.96 -5.25
CA LEU A 7 8.53 -1.24 -5.07
C LEU A 7 8.31 -2.71 -4.69
N MET A 8 8.96 -3.63 -5.40
CA MET A 8 8.87 -5.05 -5.10
C MET A 8 9.46 -5.40 -3.74
N ALA A 9 10.57 -4.78 -3.36
CA ALA A 9 11.17 -4.95 -2.03
C ALA A 9 10.22 -4.46 -0.92
N LEU A 10 9.62 -3.28 -1.10
CA LEU A 10 8.60 -2.75 -0.18
C LEU A 10 7.44 -3.74 -0.03
N ILE A 11 6.84 -4.15 -1.15
CA ILE A 11 5.64 -4.99 -1.13
C ILE A 11 5.94 -6.37 -0.52
N GLN A 12 7.09 -6.97 -0.84
CA GLN A 12 7.51 -8.22 -0.22
C GLN A 12 7.70 -8.07 1.29
N GLN A 13 8.27 -6.95 1.74
CA GLN A 13 8.47 -6.67 3.16
C GLN A 13 7.15 -6.49 3.92
N VAL A 14 6.15 -5.83 3.32
CA VAL A 14 4.87 -5.53 3.98
C VAL A 14 3.76 -6.54 3.67
N SER A 15 4.04 -7.56 2.86
CA SER A 15 3.06 -8.60 2.55
C SER A 15 2.65 -9.33 3.83
N GLY A 16 1.33 -9.48 4.04
CA GLY A 16 0.75 -10.02 5.26
C GLY A 16 0.43 -8.97 6.33
N THR A 17 0.81 -7.70 6.16
CA THR A 17 0.38 -6.61 7.07
C THR A 17 -1.16 -6.55 7.12
N PRO A 18 -1.79 -6.60 8.31
CA PRO A 18 -3.25 -6.61 8.44
C PRO A 18 -3.96 -5.39 7.84
N TYR A 19 -5.21 -5.59 7.44
CA TYR A 19 -6.08 -4.47 7.05
C TYR A 19 -6.56 -3.73 8.29
N ILE A 20 -6.20 -2.45 8.39
CA ILE A 20 -6.67 -1.55 9.46
C ILE A 20 -7.10 -0.24 8.81
N VAL A 21 -8.37 0.12 8.97
CA VAL A 21 -8.92 1.41 8.50
C VAL A 21 -8.12 2.57 9.10
N GLY A 22 -7.64 3.48 8.26
CA GLY A 22 -6.78 4.59 8.66
C GLY A 22 -5.32 4.21 8.90
N GLY A 23 -4.96 2.93 8.83
CA GLY A 23 -3.61 2.43 9.08
C GLY A 23 -2.59 2.99 8.11
N ASN A 24 -1.36 3.17 8.60
CA ASN A 24 -0.22 3.69 7.83
C ASN A 24 1.11 3.24 8.46
N THR A 25 1.16 2.01 8.97
CA THR A 25 2.36 1.43 9.59
C THR A 25 2.53 -0.02 9.13
N PRO A 26 3.72 -0.63 9.33
CA PRO A 26 3.90 -2.06 9.10
C PRO A 26 2.96 -2.98 9.91
N ALA A 27 2.37 -2.47 11.00
CA ALA A 27 1.42 -3.21 11.82
C ALA A 27 -0.01 -3.21 11.26
N GLY A 28 -0.33 -2.32 10.31
CA GLY A 28 -1.61 -2.32 9.63
C GLY A 28 -1.82 -1.14 8.68
N THR A 29 -2.53 -1.41 7.58
CA THR A 29 -2.89 -0.41 6.57
C THR A 29 -4.20 -0.74 5.87
N ASP A 30 -4.94 0.27 5.46
CA ASP A 30 -6.06 0.11 4.55
C ASP A 30 -5.60 0.16 3.08
N CYS A 31 -6.57 0.10 2.16
CA CYS A 31 -6.37 0.19 0.71
C CYS A 31 -5.61 1.47 0.33
N SER A 32 -6.05 2.61 0.84
CA SER A 32 -5.46 3.92 0.54
C SER A 32 -4.10 4.15 1.19
N GLY A 33 -3.83 3.55 2.35
CA GLY A 33 -2.53 3.57 2.99
C GLY A 33 -1.52 2.78 2.16
N LEU A 34 -1.89 1.60 1.64
CA LEU A 34 -1.01 0.85 0.72
C LEU A 34 -0.75 1.65 -0.57
N ALA A 35 -1.79 2.25 -1.15
CA ALA A 35 -1.65 3.11 -2.33
C ALA A 35 -0.72 4.31 -2.03
N SER A 36 -0.80 4.87 -0.83
CA SER A 36 0.11 5.92 -0.37
C SER A 36 1.55 5.44 -0.35
N TRP A 37 1.84 4.26 0.22
CA TRP A 37 3.20 3.74 0.32
C TRP A 37 3.83 3.51 -1.04
N VAL A 38 3.10 2.88 -1.95
CA VAL A 38 3.56 2.62 -3.31
C VAL A 38 3.80 3.93 -4.03
N SER A 39 2.85 4.88 -3.95
CA SER A 39 2.98 6.19 -4.61
C SER A 39 4.13 7.02 -4.05
N ASN A 40 4.40 6.93 -2.75
CA ASN A 40 5.54 7.58 -2.12
C ASN A 40 6.86 7.00 -2.63
N VAL A 41 7.04 5.69 -2.56
CA VAL A 41 8.29 5.07 -3.02
C VAL A 41 8.49 5.33 -4.51
N ALA A 42 7.45 5.16 -5.34
CA ALA A 42 7.55 5.44 -6.78
C ALA A 42 7.97 6.89 -7.08
N SER A 43 7.55 7.86 -6.25
CA SER A 43 7.90 9.28 -6.40
C SER A 43 9.16 9.72 -5.64
N GLY A 44 9.96 8.79 -5.08
CA GLY A 44 11.21 9.16 -4.39
C GLY A 44 11.05 9.52 -2.91
N ARG A 45 9.92 9.22 -2.29
CA ARG A 45 9.57 9.61 -0.91
C ARG A 45 9.60 8.40 0.04
N PRO A 46 9.80 8.61 1.35
CA PRO A 46 9.69 7.53 2.33
C PRO A 46 8.31 6.87 2.31
N ALA A 47 8.25 5.53 2.34
CA ALA A 47 7.02 4.75 2.17
C ALA A 47 5.88 5.24 3.10
N PHE A 48 6.14 5.35 4.40
CA PHE A 48 5.12 5.70 5.39
C PHE A 48 4.82 7.21 5.52
N SER A 49 5.39 8.07 4.65
CA SER A 49 5.24 9.53 4.75
C SER A 49 4.00 10.07 4.01
N GLY A 50 3.30 11.08 4.54
CA GLY A 50 2.28 11.80 3.75
C GLY A 50 1.12 10.94 3.22
N ARG A 51 0.57 10.06 4.07
CA ARG A 51 -0.64 9.25 3.79
C ARG A 51 -1.75 10.08 3.13
N PHE A 52 -2.46 9.50 2.17
CA PHE A 52 -3.71 10.02 1.60
C PHE A 52 -4.86 9.00 1.75
N HIS A 53 -6.07 9.41 1.37
CA HIS A 53 -7.28 8.58 1.31
C HIS A 53 -8.05 8.86 0.02
N THR A 54 -9.01 8.01 -0.36
CA THR A 54 -9.77 8.14 -1.62
C THR A 54 -10.35 9.54 -1.86
N ALA A 55 -10.81 10.22 -0.82
CA ALA A 55 -11.37 11.58 -0.95
C ALA A 55 -10.35 12.69 -1.32
N ASN A 56 -9.04 12.47 -1.16
CA ASN A 56 -7.99 13.43 -1.57
C ASN A 56 -6.93 12.81 -2.49
N GLU A 57 -7.10 11.56 -2.89
CA GLU A 57 -6.15 10.73 -3.63
C GLU A 57 -5.69 11.40 -4.92
N GLU A 58 -6.61 11.97 -5.69
CA GLU A 58 -6.29 12.72 -6.92
C GLU A 58 -5.23 13.81 -6.70
N SER A 59 -5.50 14.72 -5.77
CA SER A 59 -4.59 15.83 -5.45
C SER A 59 -3.24 15.32 -4.92
N ALA A 60 -3.26 14.22 -4.16
CA ALA A 60 -2.09 13.62 -3.56
C ALA A 60 -1.20 12.94 -4.63
N LEU A 61 -1.81 12.27 -5.60
CA LEU A 61 -1.12 11.63 -6.72
C LEU A 61 -0.54 12.69 -7.68
N LEU A 62 -1.29 13.75 -8.00
CA LEU A 62 -0.78 14.88 -8.79
C LEU A 62 0.46 15.52 -8.16
N ALA A 63 0.44 15.74 -6.83
CA ALA A 63 1.58 16.27 -6.09
C ALA A 63 2.82 15.35 -6.11
N ARG A 64 2.64 14.08 -6.47
CA ARG A 64 3.70 13.07 -6.64
C ARG A 64 4.10 12.86 -8.11
N GLY A 65 3.56 13.66 -9.03
CA GLY A 65 3.90 13.62 -10.45
C GLY A 65 3.10 12.60 -11.27
N PHE A 66 2.05 12.02 -10.69
CA PHE A 66 1.14 11.16 -11.45
C PHE A 66 0.36 11.96 -12.49
N ARG A 67 -0.06 11.29 -13.56
CA ARG A 67 -0.85 11.81 -14.67
C ARG A 67 -2.17 11.06 -14.75
N TYR A 68 -3.22 11.71 -15.25
CA TYR A 68 -4.52 11.07 -15.46
C TYR A 68 -4.46 9.93 -16.49
N GLY A 69 -5.25 8.89 -16.25
CA GLY A 69 -5.37 7.73 -17.11
C GLY A 69 -4.50 6.55 -16.67
N THR A 70 -4.12 5.71 -17.61
CA THR A 70 -3.27 4.54 -17.41
C THR A 70 -2.16 4.50 -18.46
N ALA A 71 -1.08 3.79 -18.19
CA ALA A 71 -0.01 3.57 -19.15
C ALA A 71 0.66 2.20 -18.88
N PRO A 72 1.22 1.55 -19.92
CA PRO A 72 2.08 0.39 -19.72
C PRO A 72 3.37 0.79 -19.00
N ASN A 73 4.03 -0.17 -18.34
CA ASN A 73 5.31 0.02 -17.67
C ASN A 73 5.30 1.18 -16.63
N ALA A 74 4.15 1.37 -15.98
CA ALA A 74 3.92 2.47 -15.03
C ALA A 74 3.31 1.93 -13.74
N VAL A 75 3.52 2.65 -12.63
CA VAL A 75 2.65 2.46 -11.45
C VAL A 75 1.30 3.06 -11.81
N VAL A 76 0.24 2.25 -11.73
CA VAL A 76 -1.12 2.68 -12.02
C VAL A 76 -1.95 2.53 -10.76
N VAL A 77 -2.70 3.57 -10.42
CA VAL A 77 -3.61 3.62 -9.27
C VAL A 77 -5.01 3.83 -9.80
N GLY A 78 -5.92 2.93 -9.43
CA GLY A 78 -7.34 3.00 -9.76
C GLY A 78 -8.15 3.14 -8.48
N TRP A 79 -9.10 4.07 -8.44
CA TRP A 79 -9.92 4.30 -7.25
C TRP A 79 -11.34 4.76 -7.57
N ASN A 80 -12.21 4.65 -6.56
CA ASN A 80 -13.53 5.27 -6.47
C ASN A 80 -13.70 5.90 -5.08
N SER A 81 -14.92 6.26 -4.67
CA SER A 81 -15.15 6.92 -3.39
C SER A 81 -14.78 6.09 -2.15
N HIS A 82 -14.73 4.75 -2.25
CA HIS A 82 -14.56 3.87 -1.09
C HIS A 82 -13.35 2.93 -1.18
N HIS A 83 -12.80 2.73 -2.37
CA HIS A 83 -11.76 1.73 -2.60
C HIS A 83 -10.69 2.23 -3.58
N THR A 84 -9.47 1.73 -3.40
CA THR A 84 -8.32 1.99 -4.28
C THR A 84 -7.43 0.75 -4.34
N ALA A 85 -6.81 0.51 -5.49
CA ALA A 85 -5.83 -0.55 -5.67
C ALA A 85 -4.74 -0.11 -6.65
N VAL A 86 -3.61 -0.81 -6.63
CA VAL A 86 -2.42 -0.44 -7.40
C VAL A 86 -1.98 -1.59 -8.29
N THR A 87 -1.51 -1.26 -9.48
CA THR A 87 -0.78 -2.16 -10.36
C THR A 87 0.63 -1.62 -10.58
N LEU A 88 1.62 -2.46 -10.34
CA LEU A 88 3.04 -2.15 -10.50
C LEU A 88 3.45 -2.13 -11.99
N PRO A 89 4.63 -1.58 -12.33
CA PRO A 89 5.08 -1.43 -13.72
C PRO A 89 5.14 -2.72 -14.53
N ASP A 90 5.43 -3.84 -13.89
CA ASP A 90 5.47 -5.18 -14.48
C ASP A 90 4.07 -5.80 -14.66
N GLY A 91 3.01 -5.08 -14.32
CA GLY A 91 1.64 -5.54 -14.34
C GLY A 91 1.20 -6.24 -13.05
N THR A 92 2.08 -6.37 -12.03
CA THR A 92 1.77 -7.06 -10.78
C THR A 92 0.73 -6.26 -9.98
N PRO A 93 -0.47 -6.81 -9.72
CA PRO A 93 -1.44 -6.16 -8.86
C PRO A 93 -1.02 -6.28 -7.39
N VAL A 94 -1.25 -5.23 -6.62
CA VAL A 94 -1.07 -5.22 -5.16
C VAL A 94 -2.27 -4.57 -4.51
N ALA A 95 -2.74 -5.16 -3.41
CA ALA A 95 -3.96 -4.72 -2.74
C ALA A 95 -3.84 -4.87 -1.22
N SER A 96 -4.59 -4.03 -0.52
CA SER A 96 -4.97 -4.23 0.88
C SER A 96 -6.49 -4.07 0.92
N GLY A 97 -7.20 -5.03 1.51
CA GLY A 97 -8.67 -5.03 1.61
C GLY A 97 -9.38 -5.99 0.67
N GLU A 98 -8.65 -6.77 -0.14
CA GLU A 98 -9.22 -7.70 -1.12
C GLU A 98 -8.62 -9.10 -0.98
N PRO A 99 -9.26 -10.12 -0.39
CA PRO A 99 -9.67 -10.20 1.01
C PRO A 99 -8.47 -10.09 1.98
N GLY A 100 -8.62 -9.28 3.03
CA GLY A 100 -7.64 -9.18 4.11
C GLY A 100 -6.60 -8.07 3.92
N GLY A 101 -5.40 -8.27 4.47
CA GLY A 101 -4.34 -7.25 4.50
C GLY A 101 -3.57 -7.06 3.19
N VAL A 102 -2.38 -6.49 3.30
CA VAL A 102 -1.48 -6.25 2.17
C VAL A 102 -1.07 -7.58 1.54
N ARG A 103 -1.17 -7.67 0.21
CA ARG A 103 -0.69 -8.82 -0.55
C ARG A 103 -0.32 -8.45 -1.98
N ILE A 104 0.52 -9.30 -2.57
CA ILE A 104 0.66 -9.42 -4.02
C ILE A 104 -0.56 -10.19 -4.55
N GLY A 105 -1.17 -9.70 -5.63
CA GLY A 105 -2.43 -10.21 -6.15
C GLY A 105 -3.60 -9.25 -5.91
N GLY A 106 -4.81 -9.74 -6.17
CA GLY A 106 -6.03 -8.92 -6.16
C GLY A 106 -6.40 -8.45 -7.56
N GLY A 107 -7.39 -7.57 -7.65
CA GLY A 107 -7.85 -7.05 -8.93
C GLY A 107 -6.94 -5.95 -9.51
N GLY A 108 -6.07 -5.37 -8.69
CA GLY A 108 -5.18 -4.27 -9.10
C GLY A 108 -5.97 -3.03 -9.55
N ALA A 109 -5.30 -2.10 -10.21
CA ALA A 109 -5.88 -0.82 -10.61
C ALA A 109 -6.89 -0.90 -11.77
N TYR A 110 -7.05 -2.03 -12.44
CA TYR A 110 -7.87 -2.17 -13.66
C TYR A 110 -9.25 -2.77 -13.42
N GLN A 111 -9.70 -2.83 -12.17
CA GLN A 111 -11.03 -3.33 -11.84
C GLN A 111 -12.11 -2.40 -12.39
N SER A 112 -13.19 -2.95 -12.93
CA SER A 112 -14.29 -2.19 -13.53
C SER A 112 -15.03 -1.26 -12.57
N GLN A 113 -14.86 -1.45 -11.25
CA GLN A 113 -15.45 -0.60 -10.22
C GLN A 113 -14.77 0.76 -10.06
N PHE A 114 -13.55 0.95 -10.58
CA PHE A 114 -12.82 2.19 -10.43
C PHE A 114 -13.25 3.21 -11.49
N THR A 115 -13.61 4.39 -11.03
CA THR A 115 -14.06 5.51 -11.87
C THR A 115 -12.93 6.49 -12.17
N HIS A 116 -11.82 6.41 -11.43
CA HIS A 116 -10.66 7.26 -11.60
C HIS A 116 -9.40 6.42 -11.74
N HIS A 117 -8.49 6.89 -12.58
CA HIS A 117 -7.20 6.26 -12.79
C HIS A 117 -6.12 7.33 -12.96
N MET A 118 -4.97 7.09 -12.37
CA MET A 118 -3.76 7.86 -12.59
C MET A 118 -2.55 6.94 -12.65
N TYR A 119 -1.52 7.37 -13.38
CA TYR A 119 -0.30 6.61 -13.53
C TYR A 119 0.94 7.47 -13.32
N LEU A 120 2.02 6.84 -12.88
CA LEU A 120 3.35 7.39 -12.83
C LEU A 120 4.25 6.55 -13.75
N PRO A 121 4.75 7.09 -14.88
CA PRO A 121 5.68 6.38 -15.75
C PRO A 121 6.89 5.92 -14.96
N MET A 122 7.31 4.67 -15.13
CA MET A 122 8.53 4.18 -14.50
C MET A 122 9.53 3.85 -15.59
N GLU A 123 10.80 4.16 -15.35
CA GLU A 123 11.87 3.61 -16.17
C GLU A 123 11.93 2.12 -15.86
N ALA A 124 11.29 1.31 -16.70
CA ALA A 124 11.58 -0.10 -16.74
C ALA A 124 13.01 -0.22 -17.29
N GLU A 125 13.97 -0.53 -16.43
CA GLU A 125 15.23 -1.11 -16.91
C GLU A 125 14.86 -2.32 -17.75
N ALA A 126 14.89 -2.15 -19.07
CA ALA A 126 14.80 -3.25 -19.99
C ALA A 126 15.94 -4.18 -19.61
N LEU A 127 15.62 -5.31 -18.98
CA LEU A 127 16.54 -6.43 -18.92
C LEU A 127 17.01 -6.63 -20.36
N PRO A 128 18.31 -6.47 -20.67
CA PRO A 128 18.77 -6.57 -22.04
C PRO A 128 18.39 -7.95 -22.56
N GLU A 129 17.43 -7.98 -23.48
CA GLU A 129 16.97 -9.19 -24.13
C GLU A 129 18.19 -9.79 -24.87
N GLY A 130 18.74 -10.87 -24.31
CA GLY A 130 19.75 -11.68 -24.98
C GLY A 130 21.22 -11.42 -24.66
N ALA A 131 21.59 -10.80 -23.54
CA ALA A 131 22.98 -10.82 -23.10
C ALA A 131 23.35 -12.21 -22.53
N PRO A 132 24.28 -12.98 -23.14
CA PRO A 132 24.75 -14.21 -22.54
C PRO A 132 25.44 -13.90 -21.21
N VAL A 133 25.02 -14.57 -20.15
CA VAL A 133 25.71 -14.57 -18.85
C VAL A 133 27.06 -15.27 -19.00
N GLU A 134 28.07 -14.53 -19.48
CA GLU A 134 29.46 -14.97 -19.34
C GLU A 134 29.87 -14.75 -17.88
N PHE A 135 29.96 -15.86 -17.14
CA PHE A 135 30.59 -15.93 -15.83
C PHE A 135 32.09 -15.63 -15.99
N ALA A 136 32.45 -14.35 -16.10
CA ALA A 136 33.82 -13.89 -16.05
C ALA A 136 34.32 -14.05 -14.61
N ALA A 137 35.05 -15.13 -14.37
CA ALA A 137 35.82 -15.39 -13.17
C ALA A 137 36.72 -14.19 -12.84
N MET A 138 36.38 -13.44 -11.80
CA MET A 138 37.34 -12.56 -11.14
C MET A 138 38.16 -13.40 -10.16
N VAL A 139 39.41 -13.64 -10.55
CA VAL A 139 40.50 -14.09 -9.67
C VAL A 139 40.71 -13.03 -8.59
N GLU A 140 40.50 -13.40 -7.32
CA GLU A 140 40.94 -12.60 -6.18
C GLU A 140 42.46 -12.39 -6.20
N PRO A 141 42.99 -11.17 -6.01
CA PRO A 141 44.38 -11.00 -5.62
C PRO A 141 44.55 -11.47 -4.16
N GLY A 142 45.38 -12.49 -3.98
CA GLY A 142 45.61 -13.14 -2.68
C GLY A 142 46.17 -12.22 -1.59
N PRO A 143 46.01 -12.60 -0.31
CA PRO A 143 46.37 -11.78 0.83
C PRO A 143 47.89 -11.62 1.00
N PRO A 144 48.37 -10.49 1.55
CA PRO A 144 49.79 -10.31 1.84
C PRO A 144 50.28 -11.25 2.96
N PRO A 145 51.60 -11.53 3.02
CA PRO A 145 52.16 -12.49 3.98
C PRO A 145 52.07 -12.00 5.43
N ALA A 146 51.84 -12.95 6.34
CA ALA A 146 51.74 -12.73 7.78
C ALA A 146 53.10 -12.40 8.42
N GLU A 147 53.13 -11.37 9.28
CA GLU A 147 54.22 -11.14 10.24
C GLU A 147 54.04 -12.02 11.49
N PRO A 148 55.14 -12.50 12.13
CA PRO A 148 55.06 -13.46 13.21
C PRO A 148 54.62 -12.84 14.54
N MET A 149 53.80 -13.64 15.23
CA MET A 149 53.22 -13.48 16.56
C MET A 149 54.19 -12.93 17.62
N ALA A 150 53.76 -11.89 18.34
CA ALA A 150 54.24 -11.57 19.68
C ALA A 150 53.40 -12.32 20.73
N GLU A 151 54.09 -12.81 21.76
CA GLU A 151 53.64 -13.75 22.79
C GLU A 151 52.43 -13.28 23.63
N PRO A 152 51.68 -14.22 24.26
CA PRO A 152 50.44 -13.90 24.96
C PRO A 152 50.73 -13.25 26.32
N MET A 153 50.41 -11.97 26.46
CA MET A 153 50.27 -11.37 27.79
C MET A 153 48.92 -11.78 28.37
N ALA A 154 48.98 -12.51 29.49
CA ALA A 154 47.84 -12.96 30.27
C ALA A 154 46.94 -11.76 30.64
N PHE A 155 45.69 -11.79 30.17
CA PHE A 155 44.65 -10.91 30.68
C PHE A 155 43.81 -11.72 31.67
N GLU A 156 43.91 -11.32 32.94
CA GLU A 156 43.13 -11.89 34.03
C GLU A 156 41.63 -11.64 33.79
N PRO A 157 40.73 -12.60 34.05
CA PRO A 157 39.30 -12.35 33.90
C PRO A 157 38.82 -11.37 34.96
N ALA A 158 38.27 -10.24 34.51
CA ALA A 158 37.54 -9.32 35.37
C ALA A 158 36.32 -10.01 36.00
N PRO A 159 35.97 -9.71 37.26
CA PRO A 159 34.82 -10.32 37.92
C PRO A 159 33.51 -9.92 37.23
N ALA A 160 32.56 -10.85 37.19
CA ALA A 160 31.23 -10.64 36.66
C ALA A 160 30.53 -9.46 37.38
N PRO A 161 29.77 -8.61 36.65
CA PRO A 161 28.98 -7.58 37.29
C PRO A 161 27.90 -8.24 38.17
N LEU A 162 27.93 -7.83 39.44
CA LEU A 162 27.01 -8.19 40.50
C LEU A 162 25.55 -7.85 40.11
N ASP A 163 24.63 -8.69 40.61
CA ASP A 163 23.19 -8.52 40.62
C ASP A 163 22.73 -7.05 40.60
N ALA A 164 22.06 -6.67 39.52
CA ALA A 164 21.23 -5.47 39.52
C ALA A 164 20.02 -5.72 40.44
N PRO A 165 19.64 -4.77 41.31
CA PRO A 165 18.44 -4.91 42.11
C PRO A 165 17.20 -5.00 41.19
N PRO A 166 16.18 -5.78 41.56
CA PRO A 166 14.95 -5.84 40.78
C PRO A 166 14.33 -4.45 40.70
N PHE A 167 13.94 -4.03 39.50
CA PHE A 167 13.10 -2.86 39.31
C PHE A 167 11.76 -3.10 40.03
N GLU A 168 11.51 -2.33 41.09
CA GLU A 168 10.18 -2.23 41.70
C GLU A 168 9.23 -1.58 40.68
N VAL A 169 8.32 -2.39 40.14
CA VAL A 169 7.18 -1.90 39.38
C VAL A 169 6.22 -1.26 40.39
N PRO A 170 5.87 0.03 40.29
CA PRO A 170 4.84 0.61 41.14
C PRO A 170 3.52 -0.16 40.92
N PRO A 171 2.69 -0.36 41.96
CA PRO A 171 1.43 -1.07 41.80
C PRO A 171 0.57 -0.36 40.76
N ILE A 172 0.09 -1.14 39.78
CA ILE A 172 -0.96 -0.70 38.86
C ILE A 172 -2.20 -0.46 39.70
N GLU A 173 -2.59 0.80 39.86
CA GLU A 173 -3.91 1.13 40.40
C GLU A 173 -4.96 0.51 39.48
N PRO A 174 -5.95 -0.23 40.01
CA PRO A 174 -7.08 -0.65 39.19
C PRO A 174 -7.75 0.60 38.61
N PRO A 175 -8.24 0.56 37.36
CA PRO A 175 -8.95 1.70 36.81
C PRO A 175 -10.10 2.04 37.76
N LEU A 176 -10.13 3.30 38.22
CA LEU A 176 -11.30 3.88 38.85
C LEU A 176 -12.48 3.65 37.90
N GLU A 177 -13.42 2.78 38.30
CA GLU A 177 -14.75 2.71 37.71
C GLU A 177 -15.46 4.04 38.00
N ALA A 178 -15.13 5.07 37.22
CA ALA A 178 -16.01 6.19 37.03
C ALA A 178 -17.18 5.67 36.19
N PRO A 179 -18.44 5.72 36.67
CA PRO A 179 -19.56 5.48 35.80
C PRO A 179 -19.52 6.55 34.72
N ILE A 180 -19.16 6.14 33.50
CA ILE A 180 -19.43 6.95 32.32
C ILE A 180 -20.94 6.93 32.19
N ASP A 181 -21.58 7.99 32.67
CA ASP A 181 -22.97 8.30 32.40
C ASP A 181 -23.05 8.59 30.89
N VAL A 182 -23.24 7.53 30.12
CA VAL A 182 -23.57 7.63 28.70
C VAL A 182 -25.01 8.11 28.69
N PRO A 183 -25.33 9.36 28.29
CA PRO A 183 -26.71 9.67 27.98
C PRO A 183 -27.13 8.68 26.90
N ALA A 184 -28.21 7.94 27.15
CA ALA A 184 -28.79 7.04 26.18
C ALA A 184 -29.09 7.85 24.92
N GLY A 185 -28.20 7.77 23.94
CA GLY A 185 -28.45 8.30 22.62
C GLY A 185 -29.63 7.52 22.07
N GLU A 186 -30.77 8.19 21.98
CA GLU A 186 -31.97 7.68 21.34
C GLU A 186 -31.59 6.96 20.05
N ALA A 187 -31.88 5.66 20.00
CA ALA A 187 -31.90 4.94 18.75
C ALA A 187 -32.88 5.66 17.80
N PRO A 188 -32.53 5.86 16.53
CA PRO A 188 -33.48 6.42 15.58
C PRO A 188 -34.75 5.55 15.58
N PRO A 189 -35.97 6.15 15.54
CA PRO A 189 -37.19 5.36 15.53
C PRO A 189 -37.16 4.45 14.30
N MET A 190 -37.17 3.15 14.57
CA MET A 190 -37.46 2.10 13.59
C MET A 190 -38.93 2.20 13.23
N ASP A 191 -39.31 3.23 12.47
CA ASP A 191 -40.59 3.35 11.76
C ASP A 191 -40.55 4.61 10.89
N ALA A 192 -39.80 4.52 9.79
CA ALA A 192 -40.03 5.39 8.63
C ALA A 192 -40.79 4.57 7.58
N PRO A 193 -42.03 4.94 7.22
CA PRO A 193 -42.72 4.29 6.10
C PRO A 193 -41.93 4.50 4.80
N PRO A 194 -42.03 3.59 3.83
CA PRO A 194 -41.34 3.74 2.56
C PRO A 194 -41.78 5.05 1.92
N LEU A 195 -40.81 5.91 1.57
CA LEU A 195 -41.07 7.07 0.74
C LEU A 195 -41.62 6.56 -0.59
N ASP A 196 -42.86 6.94 -0.86
CA ASP A 196 -43.62 6.70 -2.08
C ASP A 196 -42.73 6.70 -3.33
N GLU A 197 -42.74 5.57 -4.04
CA GLU A 197 -42.45 5.52 -5.47
C GLU A 197 -43.45 6.43 -6.19
N ALA A 198 -42.99 7.59 -6.63
CA ALA A 198 -43.68 8.30 -7.70
C ALA A 198 -43.43 7.54 -9.02
N PRO A 199 -44.45 7.02 -9.72
CA PRO A 199 -44.23 6.39 -11.01
C PRO A 199 -43.74 7.46 -11.99
N ALA A 200 -42.57 7.21 -12.58
CA ALA A 200 -42.08 7.97 -13.71
C ALA A 200 -43.14 7.91 -14.84
N GLN A 201 -43.61 9.08 -15.26
CA GLN A 201 -44.45 9.22 -16.46
C GLN A 201 -43.68 8.60 -17.64
N PRO A 202 -44.29 7.70 -18.43
CA PRO A 202 -43.65 7.20 -19.64
C PRO A 202 -43.42 8.36 -20.61
N GLY A 203 -42.16 8.56 -21.01
CA GLY A 203 -41.80 9.54 -22.04
C GLY A 203 -42.45 9.20 -23.39
N PRO A 204 -42.60 10.18 -24.30
CA PRO A 204 -43.21 9.95 -25.60
C PRO A 204 -42.42 8.92 -26.41
N ALA A 205 -43.16 8.00 -27.04
CA ALA A 205 -42.62 6.94 -27.89
C ALA A 205 -41.79 7.50 -29.07
N PRO A 206 -40.76 6.76 -29.53
CA PRO A 206 -39.96 7.16 -30.68
C PRO A 206 -40.81 7.23 -31.96
N ALA A 207 -40.58 8.27 -32.75
CA ALA A 207 -41.21 8.46 -34.06
C ALA A 207 -40.87 7.28 -34.99
N ASP A 208 -41.91 6.78 -35.67
CA ASP A 208 -41.80 5.77 -36.72
C ASP A 208 -40.75 6.18 -37.75
N HIS A 209 -39.67 5.41 -37.85
CA HIS A 209 -38.84 5.40 -39.04
C HIS A 209 -39.61 4.64 -40.11
N GLU A 210 -40.27 5.41 -40.98
CA GLU A 210 -40.90 4.91 -42.20
C GLU A 210 -39.81 4.34 -43.12
N GLU A 211 -39.72 3.01 -43.19
CA GLU A 211 -38.92 2.31 -44.19
C GLU A 211 -39.53 2.52 -45.59
N PRO A 212 -38.72 2.80 -46.63
CA PRO A 212 -39.22 2.93 -47.99
C PRO A 212 -39.61 1.56 -48.55
N ALA A 213 -40.85 1.43 -49.01
CA ALA A 213 -41.33 0.22 -49.68
C ALA A 213 -40.60 -0.02 -51.02
N PRO A 214 -40.27 -1.27 -51.37
CA PRO A 214 -39.69 -1.59 -52.67
C PRO A 214 -40.75 -1.75 -53.77
N ALA A 215 -40.49 -1.07 -54.90
CA ALA A 215 -40.99 -1.23 -56.28
C ALA A 215 -42.50 -1.19 -56.55
#